data_AF-A0A8S0V6V2-F1
#
_entry.id   AF-A0A8S0V6V2-F1
#
_cell.length_a   1.000
_cell.length_b   1.000
_cell.length_c   1.000
_cell.angle_alpha   90.00
_cell.angle_beta   90.00
_cell.angle_gamma   90.00
#
_symmetry.space_group_name_H-M   'P 1'
#
loop_
_entity.id
_entity.type
_entity.pdbx_description
1 polymer ?
#
loop_
_entity_poly.entity_id
_entity_poly.type
_entity_poly.pdbx_seq_one_letter_code
_entity_poly.pdbx_strand_id
1 'polypeptide(L)'
;MLYTGENVESPSDVTEPDLSTGQTYLGFHYEKWHDSCLQKCIVYERIGTTVVSVTQEVAAKIFSETKNAIYDLPHKVVSEAGISRIAEFCIYSADKVLLENFFSWDDVLTLRIYFSTNIQISHETLSTIFTSAFNEFGQMSRRINISEGSIFNLVPVLGAGRSATSMDDILTCELYARKF
;
A
#
# COMPACT_ATOMS: atom_id res chain seq x y z
N MET A 1 -40.14 -47.72 9.63
CA MET A 1 -38.90 -48.18 10.29
C MET A 1 -37.92 -47.03 10.27
N LEU A 2 -37.54 -46.56 11.46
CA LEU A 2 -36.43 -45.63 11.66
C LEU A 2 -35.14 -46.45 11.68
N TYR A 3 -34.11 -46.02 10.93
CA TYR A 3 -32.74 -46.48 11.13
C TYR A 3 -31.83 -45.25 11.20
N THR A 4 -31.32 -45.02 12.40
CA THR A 4 -30.26 -44.06 12.76
C THR A 4 -28.91 -44.59 12.27
N GLY A 5 -28.15 -43.76 11.56
CA GLY A 5 -26.77 -44.02 11.16
C GLY A 5 -25.91 -42.83 11.59
N GLU A 6 -24.81 -43.14 12.27
CA GLU A 6 -24.05 -42.28 13.16
C GLU A 6 -23.37 -41.05 12.55
N ASN A 7 -23.18 -40.09 13.44
CA ASN A 7 -22.45 -38.85 13.33
C ASN A 7 -20.97 -39.12 12.99
N VAL A 8 -20.47 -38.53 11.90
CA VAL A 8 -19.03 -38.28 11.72
C VAL A 8 -18.89 -36.79 11.54
N GLU A 9 -18.68 -36.10 12.67
CA GLU A 9 -18.10 -34.76 12.71
C GLU A 9 -16.78 -34.81 11.96
N SER A 10 -16.75 -34.18 10.78
CA SER A 10 -15.49 -33.77 10.16
C SER A 10 -15.19 -32.36 10.68
N PRO A 11 -14.09 -32.13 11.42
CA PRO A 11 -13.66 -30.79 11.71
C PRO A 11 -12.99 -30.24 10.44
N SER A 12 -13.77 -29.67 9.52
CA SER A 12 -13.22 -28.78 8.52
C SER A 12 -13.21 -27.37 9.09
N ASP A 13 -12.41 -27.19 10.14
CA ASP A 13 -11.91 -25.87 10.51
C ASP A 13 -10.82 -25.53 9.50
N VAL A 14 -11.23 -25.26 8.25
CA VAL A 14 -10.47 -24.35 7.41
C VAL A 14 -10.84 -23.00 7.97
N THR A 15 -10.11 -22.61 9.01
CA THR A 15 -10.10 -21.24 9.48
C THR A 15 -9.61 -20.43 8.28
N GLU A 16 -10.54 -19.88 7.50
CA GLU A 16 -10.22 -18.73 6.67
C GLU A 16 -9.53 -17.74 7.60
N PRO A 17 -8.31 -17.29 7.31
CA PRO A 17 -7.70 -16.27 8.14
C PRO A 17 -8.70 -15.11 8.16
N ASP A 18 -9.21 -14.81 9.36
CA ASP A 18 -10.18 -13.75 9.56
C ASP A 18 -9.45 -12.42 9.32
N LEU A 19 -9.32 -12.07 8.05
CA LEU A 19 -8.70 -10.84 7.54
C LEU A 19 -9.43 -9.60 8.07
N SER A 20 -10.60 -9.77 8.69
CA SER A 20 -11.40 -8.68 9.26
C SER A 20 -10.81 -8.06 10.53
N THR A 21 -9.93 -8.77 11.25
CA THR A 21 -9.39 -8.28 12.54
C THR A 21 -8.07 -7.52 12.42
N GLY A 22 -7.50 -7.40 11.22
CA GLY A 22 -6.13 -6.95 11.05
C GLY A 22 -5.93 -5.64 10.30
N GLN A 23 -6.73 -4.57 10.45
CA GLN A 23 -6.48 -3.40 9.57
C GLN A 23 -6.88 -1.99 9.99
N THR A 24 -7.17 -1.72 11.26
CA THR A 24 -7.33 -0.33 11.73
C THR A 24 -6.00 0.27 12.19
N TYR A 25 -4.99 0.25 11.33
CA TYR A 25 -3.76 0.98 11.59
C TYR A 25 -3.95 2.43 11.13
N LEU A 26 -3.79 3.39 12.05
CA LEU A 26 -3.96 4.83 11.83
C LEU A 26 -5.34 5.28 11.27
N GLY A 27 -6.39 4.47 11.45
CA GLY A 27 -7.72 4.81 10.93
C GLY A 27 -7.87 4.58 9.42
N PHE A 28 -6.91 3.92 8.78
CA PHE A 28 -7.06 3.46 7.39
C PHE A 28 -8.23 2.47 7.32
N HIS A 29 -9.24 2.77 6.53
CA HIS A 29 -10.36 1.87 6.26
C HIS A 29 -10.36 1.60 4.78
N TYR A 30 -10.41 0.32 4.41
CA TYR A 30 -10.42 -0.02 3.01
C TYR A 30 -11.72 0.46 2.35
N GLU A 31 -11.58 1.26 1.30
CA GLU A 31 -12.68 1.69 0.45
C GLU A 31 -12.56 1.08 -0.95
N LYS A 32 -13.70 0.88 -1.62
CA LYS A 32 -13.74 0.31 -2.98
C LYS A 32 -12.90 1.10 -3.99
N TRP A 33 -12.69 2.40 -3.76
CA TRP A 33 -11.90 3.21 -4.66
C TRP A 33 -10.40 2.88 -4.58
N HIS A 34 -9.90 2.26 -3.51
CA HIS A 34 -8.50 1.85 -3.37
C HIS A 34 -8.07 0.89 -4.49
N ASP A 35 -8.98 0.02 -4.96
CA ASP A 35 -8.71 -0.90 -6.05
C ASP A 35 -8.45 -0.17 -7.38
N SER A 36 -9.01 1.03 -7.56
CA SER A 36 -8.87 1.78 -8.82
C SER A 36 -7.46 2.30 -9.07
N CYS A 37 -6.66 2.46 -8.01
CA CYS A 37 -5.25 2.83 -8.09
C CYS A 37 -4.30 1.64 -7.98
N LEU A 38 -4.82 0.41 -7.82
CA LEU A 38 -4.04 -0.80 -7.61
C LEU A 38 -3.96 -1.65 -8.87
N GLN A 39 -2.77 -2.11 -9.20
CA GLN A 39 -2.53 -3.10 -10.25
C GLN A 39 -1.70 -4.23 -9.67
N LYS A 40 -2.28 -5.43 -9.64
CA LYS A 40 -1.62 -6.62 -9.11
C LYS A 40 -1.36 -7.65 -10.20
N CYS A 41 -0.19 -8.27 -10.14
CA CYS A 41 0.17 -9.44 -10.92
C CYS A 41 0.63 -10.51 -9.93
N ILE A 42 -0.23 -11.50 -9.69
CA ILE A 42 0.00 -12.55 -8.69
C ILE A 42 0.13 -13.88 -9.40
N VAL A 43 1.29 -14.51 -9.25
CA VAL A 43 1.51 -15.92 -9.58
C VAL A 43 1.43 -16.68 -8.27
N TYR A 44 0.40 -17.51 -8.15
CA TYR A 44 0.00 -18.22 -6.92
C TYR A 44 1.18 -18.61 -6.03
N GLU A 45 1.25 -18.01 -4.84
CA GLU A 45 2.24 -18.24 -3.77
C GLU A 45 3.73 -18.20 -4.21
N ARG A 46 4.04 -17.63 -5.38
CA ARG A 46 5.41 -17.60 -5.91
C ARG A 46 5.90 -16.18 -6.14
N ILE A 47 5.13 -15.39 -6.89
CA ILE A 47 5.53 -14.04 -7.28
C ILE A 47 4.35 -13.11 -7.08
N GLY A 48 4.57 -12.00 -6.37
CA GLY A 48 3.60 -10.92 -6.22
C GLY A 48 4.21 -9.62 -6.70
N THR A 49 3.60 -8.99 -7.71
CA THR A 49 3.88 -7.59 -8.05
C THR A 49 2.65 -6.76 -7.79
N THR A 50 2.80 -5.63 -7.11
CA THR A 50 1.74 -4.64 -6.96
C THR A 50 2.24 -3.25 -7.29
N VAL A 51 1.42 -2.48 -8.00
CA VAL A 51 1.67 -1.09 -8.34
C VAL A 51 0.51 -0.25 -7.82
N VAL A 52 0.80 0.71 -6.96
CA VAL A 52 -0.12 1.74 -6.47
C VAL A 52 0.19 3.02 -7.23
N SER A 53 -0.75 3.54 -8.02
CA SER A 53 -0.59 4.77 -8.80
C SER A 53 -1.40 5.91 -8.18
N VAL A 54 -0.73 6.96 -7.70
CA VAL A 54 -1.34 8.08 -7.00
C VAL A 54 -1.42 9.29 -7.93
N THR A 55 -2.58 9.45 -8.56
CA THR A 55 -2.91 10.62 -9.37
C THR A 55 -3.36 11.78 -8.48
N GLN A 56 -3.53 12.98 -9.06
CA GLN A 56 -4.15 14.11 -8.37
C GLN A 56 -5.55 13.77 -7.82
N GLU A 57 -6.33 13.01 -8.58
CA GLU A 57 -7.68 12.57 -8.18
C GLU A 57 -7.64 11.62 -6.99
N VAL A 58 -6.67 10.69 -6.99
CA VAL A 58 -6.45 9.77 -5.88
C VAL A 58 -5.98 10.52 -4.64
N ALA A 59 -5.03 11.45 -4.79
CA ALA A 59 -4.55 12.30 -3.70
C ALA A 59 -5.68 13.12 -3.06
N ALA A 60 -6.58 13.69 -3.88
CA ALA A 60 -7.74 14.42 -3.37
C ALA A 60 -8.65 13.54 -2.49
N LYS A 61 -8.85 12.26 -2.86
CA LYS A 61 -9.61 11.30 -2.05
C LYS A 61 -8.90 11.00 -0.72
N ILE A 62 -7.60 10.70 -0.76
CA ILE A 62 -6.77 10.47 0.43
C ILE A 62 -6.89 11.65 1.41
N PHE A 63 -6.86 12.89 0.91
CA PHE A 63 -6.96 14.07 1.76
C PHE A 63 -8.36 14.31 2.33
N SER A 64 -9.40 13.89 1.61
CA SER A 64 -10.80 14.07 2.03
C SER A 64 -11.25 13.15 3.17
N GLU A 65 -10.62 11.99 3.33
CA GLU A 65 -10.92 11.03 4.41
C GLU A 65 -10.57 11.60 5.80
N THR A 66 -9.64 12.56 5.86
CA THR A 66 -9.29 13.24 7.11
C THR A 66 -10.13 14.50 7.32
N LYS A 67 -11.25 14.37 8.05
CA LYS A 67 -12.28 15.40 8.28
C LYS A 67 -11.85 16.73 8.94
N ASN A 68 -10.56 17.06 9.04
CA ASN A 68 -10.04 18.25 9.73
C ASN A 68 -9.08 19.13 8.91
N ALA A 69 -8.99 18.99 7.59
CA ALA A 69 -8.15 19.87 6.78
C ALA A 69 -9.00 20.73 5.84
N ILE A 70 -9.45 21.89 6.34
CA ILE A 70 -9.85 23.01 5.47
C ILE A 70 -8.57 23.53 4.84
N TYR A 71 -8.23 23.03 3.66
CA TYR A 71 -7.31 23.71 2.76
C TYR A 71 -7.84 23.57 1.33
N ASP A 72 -8.59 24.57 0.91
CA ASP A 72 -8.60 24.99 -0.49
C ASP A 72 -7.16 25.39 -0.84
N LEU A 73 -6.43 24.49 -1.49
CA LEU A 73 -5.21 24.88 -2.19
C LEU A 73 -5.43 24.61 -3.68
N PRO A 74 -5.14 25.59 -4.56
CA PRO A 74 -5.35 25.40 -5.99
C PRO A 74 -4.47 24.25 -6.47
N HIS A 75 -5.06 23.40 -7.31
CA HIS A 75 -4.41 22.39 -8.14
C HIS A 75 -2.97 22.79 -8.55
N LYS A 76 -1.94 22.34 -7.82
CA LYS A 76 -0.60 22.05 -8.37
C LYS A 76 0.44 21.56 -7.39
N VAL A 77 0.41 21.95 -6.11
CA VAL A 77 1.52 21.67 -5.18
C VAL A 77 1.02 20.82 -4.02
N VAL A 78 1.46 19.56 -3.98
CA VAL A 78 1.23 18.66 -2.85
C VAL A 78 2.16 19.06 -1.72
N SER A 79 1.62 19.31 -0.52
CA SER A 79 2.44 19.64 0.66
C SER A 79 3.18 18.41 1.18
N GLU A 80 4.22 18.61 1.99
CA GLU A 80 4.93 17.51 2.67
C GLU A 80 3.99 16.63 3.50
N ALA A 81 3.03 17.25 4.21
CA ALA A 81 1.99 16.54 4.95
C ALA A 81 1.08 15.71 4.01
N GLY A 82 0.79 16.23 2.82
CA GLY A 82 0.06 15.48 1.80
C GLY A 82 0.86 14.27 1.30
N ILE A 83 2.15 14.44 1.05
CA ILE A 83 3.03 13.33 0.66
C ILE A 83 3.17 12.30 1.79
N SER A 84 3.20 12.72 3.06
CA SER A 84 3.19 11.78 4.20
C SER A 84 1.97 10.87 4.16
N ARG A 85 0.78 11.44 3.97
CA ARG A 85 -0.46 10.66 3.84
C ARG A 85 -0.45 9.74 2.64
N ILE A 86 0.11 10.18 1.52
CA ILE A 86 0.29 9.35 0.33
C ILE A 86 1.25 8.19 0.61
N ALA A 87 2.34 8.42 1.35
CA ALA A 87 3.28 7.38 1.73
C ALA A 87 2.63 6.33 2.63
N GLU A 88 1.89 6.77 3.66
CA GLU A 88 1.09 5.89 4.51
C GLU A 88 0.10 5.06 3.69
N PHE A 89 -0.69 5.72 2.82
CA PHE A 89 -1.63 5.07 1.91
C PHE A 89 -0.97 3.98 1.06
N CYS A 90 0.19 4.28 0.46
CA CYS A 90 0.96 3.31 -0.33
C CYS A 90 1.37 2.09 0.49
N ILE A 91 1.91 2.30 1.70
CA ILE A 91 2.40 1.23 2.58
C ILE A 91 1.24 0.34 3.00
N TYR A 92 0.11 0.93 3.41
CA TYR A 92 -1.08 0.17 3.79
C TYR A 92 -1.70 -0.59 2.63
N SER A 93 -1.76 0.03 1.44
CA SER A 93 -2.25 -0.63 0.24
C SER A 93 -1.36 -1.82 -0.15
N ALA A 94 -0.04 -1.65 -0.05
CA ALA A 94 0.92 -2.72 -0.30
C ALA A 94 0.80 -3.86 0.73
N ASP A 95 0.74 -3.55 2.02
CA ASP A 95 0.55 -4.52 3.11
C ASP A 95 -0.72 -5.35 2.91
N LYS A 96 -1.83 -4.68 2.57
CA LYS A 96 -3.09 -5.38 2.28
C LYS A 96 -2.92 -6.38 1.14
N VAL A 97 -2.27 -5.98 0.04
CA VAL A 97 -2.03 -6.89 -1.09
C VAL A 97 -1.12 -8.05 -0.70
N LEU A 98 -0.11 -7.83 0.14
CA LEU A 98 0.73 -8.92 0.64
C LEU A 98 -0.11 -9.93 1.42
N LEU A 99 -0.89 -9.47 2.39
CA LEU A 99 -1.73 -10.31 3.25
C LEU A 99 -2.78 -11.10 2.46
N GLU A 100 -3.48 -10.45 1.53
CA GLU A 100 -4.49 -11.11 0.67
C GLU A 100 -3.91 -12.22 -0.21
N ASN A 101 -2.60 -12.16 -0.48
CA ASN A 101 -1.91 -13.10 -1.36
C ASN A 101 -0.88 -13.94 -0.59
N PHE A 102 -1.05 -14.04 0.74
CA PHE A 102 -0.24 -14.82 1.66
C PHE A 102 1.25 -14.44 1.72
N PHE A 103 1.66 -13.29 1.20
CA PHE A 103 3.02 -12.78 1.35
C PHE A 103 3.19 -12.03 2.68
N SER A 104 4.42 -12.01 3.20
CA SER A 104 4.84 -11.14 4.29
C SER A 104 5.76 -10.02 3.76
N TRP A 105 6.09 -9.06 4.63
CA TRP A 105 7.11 -8.06 4.31
C TRP A 105 8.52 -8.65 4.17
N ASP A 106 8.79 -9.81 4.77
CA ASP A 106 10.07 -10.52 4.61
C ASP A 106 10.20 -11.17 3.22
N ASP A 107 9.07 -11.43 2.53
CA ASP A 107 9.06 -11.91 1.15
C ASP A 107 9.31 -10.77 0.14
N VAL A 108 9.32 -9.50 0.58
CA VAL A 108 9.50 -8.34 -0.30
C VAL A 108 10.96 -8.19 -0.68
N LEU A 109 11.23 -8.31 -1.97
CA LEU A 109 12.57 -8.18 -2.53
C LEU A 109 12.90 -6.72 -2.88
N THR A 110 11.90 -5.94 -3.32
CA THR A 110 12.09 -4.52 -3.57
C THR A 110 10.79 -3.76 -3.45
N LEU A 111 10.89 -2.56 -2.88
CA LEU A 111 9.90 -1.50 -3.02
C LEU A 111 10.54 -0.33 -3.76
N ARG A 112 9.86 0.18 -4.79
CA ARG A 112 10.30 1.33 -5.58
C ARG A 112 9.23 2.39 -5.56
N ILE A 113 9.64 3.62 -5.32
CA ILE A 113 8.77 4.78 -5.26
C ILE A 113 9.21 5.71 -6.38
N TYR A 114 8.44 5.72 -7.45
CA TYR A 114 8.63 6.63 -8.57
C TYR A 114 7.92 7.93 -8.23
N PHE A 115 8.63 9.05 -8.26
CA PHE A 115 8.04 10.35 -7.95
C PHE A 115 8.28 11.34 -9.08
N SER A 116 7.24 12.12 -9.39
CA SER A 116 7.36 13.18 -10.39
C SER A 116 8.26 14.29 -9.85
N THR A 117 9.26 14.72 -10.62
CA THR A 117 10.11 15.87 -10.24
C THR A 117 9.31 17.19 -10.16
N ASN A 118 8.06 17.20 -10.61
CA ASN A 118 7.18 18.37 -10.57
C ASN A 118 6.59 18.65 -9.18
N ILE A 119 6.68 17.72 -8.22
CA ILE A 119 6.08 17.86 -6.89
C ILE A 119 6.85 18.83 -5.98
N GLN A 120 7.94 19.45 -6.45
CA GLN A 120 8.76 20.45 -5.75
C GLN A 120 9.23 20.04 -4.34
N ILE A 121 9.27 18.74 -4.06
CA ILE A 121 9.79 18.18 -2.80
C ILE A 121 11.15 17.56 -3.07
N SER A 122 12.10 17.82 -2.17
CA SER A 122 13.44 17.28 -2.30
C SER A 122 13.45 15.76 -2.12
N HIS A 123 14.43 15.10 -2.74
CA HIS A 123 14.65 13.67 -2.54
C HIS A 123 14.91 13.33 -1.06
N GLU A 124 15.64 14.19 -0.33
CA GLU A 124 15.93 14.00 1.10
C GLU A 124 14.65 14.06 1.95
N THR A 125 13.78 15.03 1.67
CA THR A 125 12.47 15.16 2.32
C THR A 125 11.61 13.93 2.03
N LEU A 126 11.52 13.48 0.77
CA LEU A 126 10.79 12.25 0.41
C LEU A 126 11.35 11.03 1.14
N SER A 127 12.67 10.90 1.20
CA SER A 127 13.33 9.79 1.89
C SER A 127 12.98 9.79 3.37
N THR A 128 12.97 10.96 3.99
CA THR A 128 12.61 11.15 5.40
C THR A 128 11.15 10.77 5.64
N ILE A 129 10.23 11.24 4.78
CA ILE A 129 8.81 10.94 4.87
C ILE A 129 8.55 9.43 4.78
N PHE A 130 9.07 8.77 3.74
CA PHE A 130 8.88 7.33 3.58
C PHE A 130 9.55 6.53 4.69
N THR A 131 10.71 6.96 5.19
CA THR A 131 11.36 6.32 6.35
C THR A 131 10.48 6.44 7.60
N SER A 132 9.92 7.62 7.88
CA SER A 132 9.00 7.81 9.02
C SER A 132 7.77 6.92 8.90
N ALA A 133 7.12 6.95 7.74
CA ALA A 133 5.92 6.15 7.48
C ALA A 133 6.20 4.64 7.61
N PHE A 134 7.34 4.15 7.12
CA PHE A 134 7.76 2.76 7.30
C PHE A 134 8.04 2.41 8.76
N ASN A 135 8.73 3.27 9.49
CA ASN A 135 9.05 3.04 10.89
C ASN A 135 7.79 3.02 11.76
N GLU A 136 6.88 3.96 11.55
CA GLU A 136 5.58 4.02 12.22
C GLU A 136 4.75 2.78 11.92
N PHE A 137 4.65 2.41 10.64
CA PHE A 137 3.99 1.18 10.22
C PHE A 137 4.60 -0.05 10.90
N GLY A 138 5.93 -0.17 10.91
CA GLY A 138 6.63 -1.29 11.54
C GLY A 138 6.39 -1.37 13.04
N GLN A 139 6.42 -0.24 13.75
CA GLN A 139 6.14 -0.17 15.19
C GLN A 139 4.72 -0.61 15.53
N MET A 140 3.74 -0.19 14.72
CA MET A 140 2.34 -0.51 14.96
C MET A 140 1.98 -1.94 14.53
N SER A 141 2.39 -2.35 13.34
CA SER A 141 2.06 -3.65 12.77
C SER A 141 2.85 -4.79 13.39
N ARG A 142 4.09 -4.53 13.85
CA ARG A 142 5.10 -5.54 14.22
C ARG A 142 5.39 -6.55 13.11
N ARG A 143 5.07 -6.19 11.85
CA ARG A 143 5.23 -7.06 10.66
C ARG A 143 6.50 -6.78 9.87
N ILE A 144 7.22 -5.71 10.18
CA ILE A 144 8.47 -5.34 9.51
C ILE A 144 9.61 -5.35 10.52
N ASN A 145 10.72 -5.99 10.15
CA ASN A 145 11.96 -5.87 10.90
C ASN A 145 12.67 -4.53 10.57
N ILE A 146 12.46 -3.52 11.42
CA ILE A 146 13.02 -2.16 11.26
C ILE A 146 14.58 -2.16 11.30
N SER A 147 15.21 -3.23 11.78
CA SER A 147 16.67 -3.30 11.96
C SER A 147 17.48 -3.50 10.67
N GLU A 148 16.86 -3.91 9.56
CA GLU A 148 17.56 -4.25 8.31
C GLU A 148 17.75 -3.07 7.35
N GLY A 149 17.34 -1.86 7.75
CA GLY A 149 17.40 -0.66 6.90
C GLY A 149 16.18 -0.52 5.98
N SER A 150 16.12 0.56 5.22
CA SER A 150 14.98 0.86 4.35
C SER A 150 14.94 -0.09 3.14
N ILE A 151 13.85 -0.84 2.99
CA ILE A 151 13.59 -1.74 1.84
C ILE A 151 13.17 -1.02 0.56
N PHE A 152 13.12 0.32 0.57
CA PHE A 152 12.60 1.13 -0.51
C PHE A 152 13.68 1.91 -1.26
N ASN A 153 13.44 2.14 -2.55
CA ASN A 153 14.25 2.99 -3.41
C ASN A 153 13.39 4.14 -3.95
N LEU A 154 13.89 5.36 -3.90
CA LEU A 154 13.27 6.51 -4.54
C LEU A 154 13.83 6.68 -5.96
N VAL A 155 12.94 6.83 -6.93
CA VAL A 155 13.30 6.96 -8.34
C VAL A 155 12.68 8.26 -8.88
N PRO A 156 13.47 9.33 -9.10
CA PRO A 156 12.95 10.54 -9.73
C PRO A 156 12.60 10.24 -11.18
N VAL A 157 11.43 10.69 -11.62
CA VAL A 157 11.00 10.56 -13.00
C VAL A 157 10.45 11.88 -13.53
N LEU A 158 10.72 12.14 -14.81
CA LEU A 158 10.16 13.31 -15.52
C LEU A 158 8.63 13.17 -15.70
N GLY A 159 8.13 11.93 -15.60
CA GLY A 159 6.74 11.53 -15.41
C GLY A 159 6.69 10.07 -14.93
N ALA A 160 5.86 9.75 -13.93
CA ALA A 160 5.52 8.39 -13.53
C ALA A 160 4.21 8.02 -14.22
N GLY A 161 4.02 6.84 -14.80
CA GLY A 161 2.68 6.61 -15.38
C GLY A 161 2.43 5.37 -16.21
N ARG A 162 1.50 5.51 -17.19
CA ARG A 162 1.03 4.45 -18.10
C ARG A 162 0.76 4.84 -19.58
N SER A 163 1.07 6.04 -20.07
CA SER A 163 0.81 6.41 -21.49
C SER A 163 1.83 7.39 -22.10
N ALA A 164 2.02 7.31 -23.43
CA ALA A 164 2.89 8.16 -24.25
C ALA A 164 2.38 9.61 -24.44
N THR A 165 1.21 9.99 -23.91
CA THR A 165 0.58 11.31 -24.18
C THR A 165 0.31 12.20 -22.96
N SER A 166 0.41 11.74 -21.73
CA SER A 166 0.43 12.57 -20.51
C SER A 166 0.62 11.67 -19.30
N MET A 167 1.49 12.04 -18.36
CA MET A 167 1.70 11.34 -17.09
C MET A 167 1.41 12.32 -15.95
N ASP A 168 0.24 12.15 -15.31
CA ASP A 168 -0.29 13.05 -14.27
C ASP A 168 -0.14 12.48 -12.84
N ASP A 169 0.56 11.35 -12.69
CA ASP A 169 0.77 10.71 -11.38
C ASP A 169 1.76 11.54 -10.56
N ILE A 170 1.36 11.82 -9.32
CA ILE A 170 2.22 12.46 -8.31
C ILE A 170 3.31 11.46 -7.93
N LEU A 171 2.90 10.21 -7.69
CA LEU A 171 3.73 9.16 -7.14
C LEU A 171 3.22 7.77 -7.55
N THR A 172 4.14 6.83 -7.76
CA THR A 172 3.83 5.41 -8.00
C THR A 172 4.66 4.54 -7.05
N CYS A 173 4.01 3.67 -6.29
CA CYS A 173 4.66 2.67 -5.45
C CYS A 173 4.61 1.29 -6.12
N GLU A 174 5.75 0.72 -6.45
CA GLU A 174 5.89 -0.62 -7.04
C GLU A 174 6.55 -1.55 -6.03
N LEU A 175 5.85 -2.61 -5.66
CA LEU A 175 6.37 -3.65 -4.78
C LEU A 175 6.51 -4.96 -5.54
N TYR A 176 7.62 -5.64 -5.30
CA TYR A 176 7.88 -6.98 -5.78
C TYR A 176 8.24 -7.92 -4.62
N ALA A 177 7.45 -8.98 -4.47
CA ALA A 177 7.61 -10.02 -3.47
C ALA A 177 7.74 -11.40 -4.13
N ARG A 178 8.48 -12.29 -3.47
CA ARG A 178 8.69 -13.66 -3.95
C ARG A 178 8.83 -14.62 -2.79
N LYS A 179 8.17 -15.77 -2.91
CA LYS A 179 8.39 -16.96 -2.07
C LYS A 179 9.15 -18.02 -2.84
N PHE A 180 10.05 -18.71 -2.15
CA PHE A 180 10.88 -19.78 -2.70
C PHE A 180 10.39 -21.15 -2.24
#